data_AF-A0A972YZP1-F1
#
_entry.id   AF-A0A972YZP1-F1
#
_cell.length_a   1.000
_cell.length_b   1.000
_cell.length_c   1.000
_cell.angle_alpha   90.00
_cell.angle_beta   90.00
_cell.angle_gamma   90.00
#
_symmetry.space_group_name_H-M   'P 1'
#
loop_
_entity.id
_entity.type
_entity.pdbx_description
1 polymer ?
#
loop_
_entity_poly.entity_id
_entity_poly.type
_entity_poly.pdbx_seq_one_letter_code
_entity_poly.pdbx_strand_id
1 'polypeptide(L)'
;MGPTLIAWRISFFLVGMYWVWHRDLFNRVRSVNRDVVWLNLVFPVPVSLIPFASAVLGDDHDDPIPLRLYGLVPVAASLAKLLLSWYVHHRPYLLSAPASPRSFRIGALISAAPIVLYIAAIAVADAAHQASLILFVAVPGSYFLLVTLLRDRPAAAADADQFSSPGRDGARALSGRVPCLASGPDLRPPRTRTPG
;
A
#
# COMPACT_ATOMS: atom_id res chain seq x y z
N MET A 1 35.00 1.19 8.72
CA MET A 1 34.25 1.44 7.46
C MET A 1 33.23 0.35 7.13
N GLY A 2 33.50 -0.95 7.39
CA GLY A 2 32.55 -2.04 7.10
C GLY A 2 31.22 -2.02 7.89
N PRO A 3 31.24 -1.93 9.24
CA PRO A 3 30.02 -2.03 10.05
C PRO A 3 29.01 -0.91 9.79
N THR A 4 29.50 0.32 9.64
CA THR A 4 28.68 1.52 9.40
C THR A 4 27.93 1.46 8.06
N LEU A 5 28.56 0.90 7.02
CA LEU A 5 27.90 0.73 5.71
C LEU A 5 26.78 -0.32 5.77
N ILE A 6 26.98 -1.41 6.52
CA ILE A 6 25.97 -2.47 6.69
C ILE A 6 24.75 -1.92 7.46
N ALA A 7 24.99 -1.20 8.56
CA ALA A 7 23.97 -0.53 9.35
C ALA A 7 23.13 0.44 8.51
N TRP A 8 23.78 1.23 7.64
CA TRP A 8 23.09 2.11 6.69
C TRP A 8 22.24 1.35 5.68
N ARG A 9 22.75 0.25 5.10
CA ARG A 9 21.98 -0.58 4.13
C ARG A 9 20.74 -1.19 4.78
N ILE A 10 20.85 -1.72 5.99
CA ILE A 10 19.72 -2.27 6.75
C ILE A 10 18.67 -1.19 7.00
N SER A 11 19.10 -0.02 7.47
CA SER A 11 18.24 1.15 7.66
C SER A 11 17.51 1.55 6.37
N PHE A 12 18.21 1.56 5.24
CA PHE A 12 17.61 1.86 3.94
C PHE A 12 16.51 0.86 3.55
N PHE A 13 16.74 -0.45 3.71
CA PHE A 13 15.72 -1.47 3.43
C PHE A 13 14.52 -1.38 4.39
N LEU A 14 14.77 -1.06 5.67
CA LEU A 14 13.72 -0.81 6.67
C LEU A 14 12.82 0.36 6.27
N VAL A 15 13.41 1.50 5.89
CA VAL A 15 12.65 2.66 5.40
C VAL A 15 11.91 2.32 4.11
N GLY A 16 12.55 1.60 3.18
CA GLY A 16 11.93 1.15 1.93
C GLY A 16 10.71 0.24 2.16
N MET A 17 10.80 -0.68 3.12
CA MET A 17 9.68 -1.54 3.57
C MET A 17 8.48 -0.68 3.99
N TYR A 18 8.71 0.32 4.83
CA TYR A 18 7.69 1.25 5.30
C TYR A 18 7.05 2.04 4.16
N TRP A 19 7.83 2.42 3.14
CA TRP A 19 7.34 3.19 2.00
C TRP A 19 6.50 2.33 1.04
N VAL A 20 6.88 1.07 0.83
CA VAL A 20 6.09 0.11 0.06
C VAL A 20 4.73 -0.10 0.72
N TRP A 21 4.72 -0.31 2.05
CA TRP A 21 3.47 -0.42 2.80
C TRP A 21 2.62 0.85 2.68
N HIS A 22 3.21 2.03 2.82
CA HIS A 22 2.51 3.31 2.73
C HIS A 22 1.86 3.46 1.36
N ARG A 23 2.61 3.21 0.28
CA ARG A 23 2.09 3.23 -1.09
C ARG A 23 0.94 2.24 -1.26
N ASP A 24 1.04 1.04 -0.71
CA ASP A 24 0.01 0.01 -0.81
C ASP A 24 -1.26 0.34 -0.02
N LEU A 25 -1.16 1.11 1.06
CA LEU A 25 -2.32 1.67 1.77
C LEU A 25 -2.98 2.75 0.93
N PHE A 26 -2.23 3.77 0.51
CA PHE A 26 -2.77 4.92 -0.21
C PHE A 26 -3.29 4.59 -1.62
N ASN A 27 -2.79 3.53 -2.27
CA ASN A 27 -3.36 3.02 -3.52
C ASN A 27 -4.83 2.56 -3.38
N ARG A 28 -5.30 2.28 -2.15
CA ARG A 28 -6.69 1.87 -1.88
C ARG A 28 -7.56 3.02 -1.39
N VAL A 29 -6.95 4.16 -1.07
CA VAL A 29 -7.62 5.35 -0.53
C VAL A 29 -8.13 6.20 -1.69
N ARG A 30 -9.44 6.46 -1.71
CA ARG A 30 -10.14 7.32 -2.68
C ARG A 30 -10.11 8.78 -2.28
N SER A 31 -10.25 9.05 -0.98
CA SER A 31 -10.32 10.41 -0.45
C SER A 31 -9.48 10.53 0.81
N VAL A 32 -8.87 11.69 0.98
CA VAL A 32 -7.99 12.01 2.11
C VAL A 32 -8.60 13.18 2.86
N ASN A 33 -8.83 13.02 4.17
CA ASN A 33 -9.29 14.09 5.05
C ASN A 33 -8.11 14.62 5.89
N ARG A 34 -8.37 15.66 6.70
CA ARG A 34 -7.33 16.30 7.53
C ARG A 34 -6.70 15.36 8.56
N ASP A 35 -7.50 14.46 9.13
CA ASP A 35 -7.01 13.49 10.13
C ASP A 35 -6.03 12.48 9.52
N VAL A 36 -6.32 11.97 8.32
CA VAL A 36 -5.40 11.08 7.58
C VAL A 36 -4.07 11.77 7.33
N VAL A 37 -4.09 13.07 6.99
CA VAL A 37 -2.86 13.84 6.81
C VAL A 37 -2.06 13.92 8.11
N TRP A 38 -2.70 14.24 9.24
CA TRP A 38 -2.02 14.29 10.54
C TRP A 38 -1.44 12.94 10.96
N LEU A 39 -2.21 11.86 10.83
CA LEU A 39 -1.72 10.51 11.12
C LEU A 39 -0.56 10.12 10.19
N ASN A 40 -0.63 10.54 8.93
CA ASN A 40 0.45 10.36 7.98
C ASN A 40 1.70 11.17 8.33
N LEU A 41 1.58 12.31 9.03
CA LEU A 41 2.73 13.07 9.53
C LEU A 41 3.33 12.48 10.80
N VAL A 42 2.53 11.81 11.63
CA VAL A 42 3.05 11.09 12.81
C VAL A 42 3.87 9.86 12.41
N PHE A 43 3.49 9.16 11.34
CA PHE A 43 4.20 7.98 10.84
C PHE A 43 5.70 8.18 10.50
N PRO A 44 6.12 9.21 9.76
CA PRO A 44 7.53 9.41 9.42
C PRO A 44 8.41 9.85 10.59
N VAL A 45 7.83 10.34 11.70
CA VAL A 45 8.61 10.77 12.89
C VAL A 45 9.49 9.63 13.45
N PRO A 46 8.96 8.45 13.81
CA PRO A 46 9.80 7.34 14.23
C PRO A 46 10.66 6.78 13.08
N VAL A 47 10.17 6.83 11.83
CA VAL A 47 10.96 6.32 10.68
C VAL A 47 12.23 7.14 10.46
N SER A 48 12.18 8.46 10.66
CA SER A 48 13.37 9.32 10.54
C SER A 48 14.40 9.12 11.65
N LEU A 49 14.01 8.52 12.78
CA LEU A 49 14.92 8.17 13.88
C LEU A 49 15.68 6.86 13.65
N ILE A 50 15.25 6.00 12.70
CA ILE A 50 15.90 4.73 12.38
C ILE A 50 17.41 4.88 12.09
N PRO A 51 17.86 5.76 11.17
CA PRO A 51 19.28 5.90 10.88
C PRO A 51 20.10 6.40 12.09
N PHE A 52 19.52 7.24 12.94
CA PHE A 52 20.17 7.71 14.16
C PHE A 52 20.34 6.57 15.17
N ALA A 53 19.27 5.82 15.44
CA ALA A 53 19.32 4.68 16.35
C ALA A 53 20.25 3.56 15.82
N SER A 54 20.30 3.37 14.50
CA SER A 54 21.21 2.42 13.85
C SER A 54 22.67 2.82 13.99
N ALA A 55 22.99 4.11 14.07
CA ALA A 55 24.36 4.59 14.29
C ALA A 55 24.82 4.27 15.71
N VAL A 56 23.96 4.53 16.70
CA VAL A 56 24.22 4.22 18.13
C VAL A 56 24.45 2.73 18.34
N LEU A 57 23.67 1.87 17.68
CA LEU A 57 23.87 0.41 17.73
C LEU A 57 25.19 -0.03 17.07
N GLY A 58 25.66 0.69 16.05
CA GLY A 58 26.88 0.35 15.31
C GLY A 58 28.17 0.51 16.13
N ASP A 59 28.14 1.40 17.12
CA ASP A 59 29.29 1.69 17.98
C ASP A 59 29.42 0.67 19.14
N ASP A 60 28.31 0.27 19.75
CA ASP A 60 28.26 -0.65 20.90
C ASP A 60 27.31 -1.84 20.64
N HIS A 61 27.64 -2.65 19.63
CA HIS A 61 26.79 -3.76 19.21
C HIS A 61 26.69 -4.88 20.25
N ASP A 62 27.64 -5.03 21.18
CA ASP A 62 27.57 -6.09 22.21
C ASP A 62 26.73 -5.68 23.45
N ASP A 63 26.34 -4.40 23.56
CA ASP A 63 25.53 -3.91 24.69
C ASP A 63 24.03 -4.09 24.39
N PRO A 64 23.25 -4.75 25.28
CA PRO A 64 21.80 -4.88 25.13
C PRO A 64 21.04 -3.53 25.20
N ILE A 65 21.61 -2.48 25.81
CA ILE A 65 20.94 -1.18 25.97
C ILE A 65 20.74 -0.48 24.60
N PRO A 66 21.78 -0.24 23.78
CA PRO A 66 21.65 0.28 22.41
C PRO A 66 20.68 -0.53 21.55
N LEU A 67 20.68 -1.86 21.69
CA LEU A 67 19.81 -2.74 20.92
C LEU A 67 18.33 -2.57 21.26
N ARG A 68 17.99 -2.43 22.55
CA ARG A 68 16.62 -2.14 22.99
C ARG A 68 16.15 -0.77 22.50
N LEU A 69 17.00 0.26 22.61
CA LEU A 69 16.69 1.60 22.10
C LEU A 69 16.46 1.58 20.58
N TYR A 70 17.31 0.87 19.84
CA TYR A 70 17.13 0.65 18.42
C TYR A 70 15.80 -0.03 18.11
N GLY A 71 15.45 -1.10 18.85
CA GLY A 71 14.21 -1.84 18.64
C GLY A 71 12.93 -1.06 18.92
N LEU A 72 12.96 -0.08 19.83
CA LEU A 72 11.79 0.74 20.12
C LEU A 72 11.36 1.62 18.93
N VAL A 73 12.31 2.05 18.10
CA VAL A 73 12.05 2.90 16.93
C VAL A 73 11.16 2.21 15.88
N PRO A 74 11.48 1.02 15.36
CA PRO A 74 10.61 0.32 14.41
C PRO A 74 9.31 -0.19 15.06
N VAL A 75 9.27 -0.43 16.38
CA VAL A 75 8.00 -0.67 17.09
C VAL A 75 7.11 0.57 17.02
N ALA A 76 7.63 1.76 17.35
CA ALA A 76 6.88 3.01 17.26
C ALA A 76 6.40 3.32 15.83
N ALA A 77 7.27 3.10 14.82
CA ALA A 77 6.90 3.23 13.42
C ALA A 77 5.78 2.27 13.02
N SER A 78 5.86 1.01 13.47
CA SER A 78 4.86 -0.01 13.18
C SER A 78 3.52 0.25 13.89
N LEU A 79 3.54 0.87 15.08
CA LEU A 79 2.33 1.33 15.77
C LEU A 79 1.66 2.50 15.06
N ALA A 80 2.42 3.53 14.64
CA ALA A 80 1.88 4.66 13.88
C ALA A 80 1.26 4.19 12.56
N LYS A 81 1.92 3.24 11.89
CA LYS A 81 1.45 2.53 10.71
C LYS A 81 0.12 1.80 10.96
N LEU A 82 0.04 1.03 12.05
CA LEU A 82 -1.16 0.30 12.44
C LEU A 82 -2.31 1.25 12.73
N LEU A 83 -2.06 2.35 13.44
CA LEU A 83 -3.05 3.38 13.75
C LEU A 83 -3.61 4.02 12.48
N LEU A 84 -2.75 4.40 11.53
CA LEU A 84 -3.17 4.94 10.24
C LEU A 84 -4.00 3.92 9.45
N SER A 85 -3.56 2.65 9.38
CA SER A 85 -4.30 1.57 8.73
C SER A 85 -5.68 1.37 9.36
N TRP A 86 -5.73 1.36 10.70
CA TRP A 86 -6.95 1.20 11.47
C TRP A 86 -7.92 2.34 11.18
N TYR A 87 -7.47 3.59 11.22
CA TYR A 87 -8.29 4.78 10.96
C TYR A 87 -8.92 4.70 9.56
N VAL A 88 -8.11 4.40 8.54
CA VAL A 88 -8.59 4.29 7.15
C VAL A 88 -9.61 3.15 7.00
N HIS A 89 -9.35 1.98 7.59
CA HIS A 89 -10.25 0.83 7.47
C HIS A 89 -11.58 1.00 8.23
N HIS A 90 -11.61 1.77 9.31
CA HIS A 90 -12.85 2.09 10.04
C HIS A 90 -13.72 3.13 9.33
N ARG A 91 -13.25 3.71 8.22
CA ARG A 91 -13.94 4.74 7.45
C ARG A 91 -14.08 4.32 5.98
N PRO A 92 -15.08 3.47 5.65
CA PRO A 92 -15.24 2.90 4.31
C PRO A 92 -15.35 3.93 3.18
N TYR A 93 -15.87 5.13 3.46
CA TYR A 93 -15.98 6.22 2.49
C TYR A 93 -14.61 6.77 2.02
N LEU A 94 -13.54 6.52 2.76
CA LEU A 94 -12.18 6.86 2.35
C LEU A 94 -11.60 5.84 1.35
N LEU A 95 -12.22 4.67 1.17
CA LEU A 95 -11.69 3.58 0.34
C LEU A 95 -12.32 3.56 -1.06
N SER A 96 -11.53 3.19 -2.07
CA SER A 96 -11.97 3.11 -3.48
C SER A 96 -12.88 1.91 -3.76
N ALA A 97 -12.69 0.81 -3.03
CA ALA A 97 -13.49 -0.40 -3.16
C ALA A 97 -13.58 -1.14 -1.82
N PRO A 98 -14.69 -1.82 -1.51
CA PRO A 98 -14.78 -2.69 -0.35
C PRO A 98 -13.78 -3.84 -0.47
N ALA A 99 -12.89 -3.98 0.52
CA ALA A 99 -11.90 -5.03 0.54
C ALA A 99 -12.54 -6.39 0.83
N SER A 100 -12.08 -7.44 0.15
CA SER A 100 -12.48 -8.81 0.51
C SER A 100 -12.02 -9.15 1.95
N PRO A 101 -12.73 -10.02 2.69
CA PRO A 101 -12.33 -10.43 4.03
C PRO A 101 -10.91 -11.01 4.07
N ARG A 102 -10.48 -11.70 3.00
CA ARG A 102 -9.13 -12.25 2.87
C ARG A 102 -8.08 -11.12 2.74
N SER A 103 -8.32 -10.13 1.90
CA SER A 103 -7.43 -8.98 1.73
C SER A 103 -7.28 -8.16 3.00
N PHE A 104 -8.37 -8.02 3.78
CA PHE A 104 -8.34 -7.36 5.08
C PHE A 104 -7.49 -8.13 6.10
N ARG A 105 -7.71 -9.45 6.24
CA ARG A 105 -6.92 -10.30 7.16
C ARG A 105 -5.43 -10.29 6.82
N ILE A 106 -5.09 -10.39 5.54
CA ILE A 106 -3.69 -10.33 5.08
C ILE A 106 -3.09 -8.95 5.37
N GLY A 107 -3.82 -7.85 5.07
CA GLY A 107 -3.35 -6.49 5.36
C GLY A 107 -3.15 -6.22 6.86
N ALA A 108 -4.05 -6.74 7.70
CA ALA A 108 -3.94 -6.67 9.15
C ALA A 108 -2.74 -7.49 9.66
N LEU A 109 -2.54 -8.71 9.14
CA LEU A 109 -1.39 -9.56 9.49
C LEU A 109 -0.06 -8.91 9.08
N ILE A 110 0.04 -8.40 7.85
CA ILE A 110 1.21 -7.64 7.36
C ILE A 110 1.46 -6.38 8.22
N SER A 111 0.41 -5.81 8.80
CA SER A 111 0.53 -4.62 9.64
C SER A 111 0.90 -4.90 11.08
N ALA A 112 0.41 -6.00 11.66
CA ALA A 112 0.64 -6.36 13.04
C ALA A 112 1.88 -7.24 13.26
N ALA A 113 2.23 -8.12 12.31
CA ALA A 113 3.35 -9.06 12.47
C ALA A 113 4.70 -8.37 12.78
N PRO A 114 5.10 -7.26 12.12
CA PRO A 114 6.34 -6.57 12.46
C PRO A 114 6.39 -6.10 13.92
N ILE A 115 5.27 -5.64 14.48
CA ILE A 115 5.19 -5.18 15.87
C ILE A 115 5.56 -6.33 16.81
N VAL A 116 4.91 -7.48 16.64
CA VAL A 116 5.13 -8.67 17.47
C VAL A 116 6.57 -9.16 17.35
N LEU A 117 7.09 -9.21 16.13
CA LEU A 117 8.46 -9.65 15.87
C LEU A 117 9.50 -8.72 16.48
N TYR A 118 9.33 -7.39 16.39
CA TYR A 118 10.24 -6.44 17.01
C TYR A 118 10.17 -6.47 18.54
N ILE A 119 8.97 -6.63 19.12
CA ILE A 119 8.83 -6.81 20.58
C ILE A 119 9.52 -8.09 21.03
N ALA A 120 9.34 -9.20 20.30
CA ALA A 120 10.04 -10.45 20.60
C ALA A 120 11.56 -10.31 20.49
N ALA A 121 12.06 -9.57 19.49
CA ALA A 121 13.47 -9.28 19.33
C ALA A 121 14.04 -8.50 20.53
N ILE A 122 13.31 -7.48 21.00
CA ILE A 122 13.67 -6.70 22.20
C ILE A 122 13.71 -7.60 23.45
N ALA A 123 12.71 -8.47 23.63
CA ALA A 123 12.60 -9.33 24.81
C ALA A 123 13.73 -10.37 24.91
N VAL A 124 14.27 -10.82 23.77
CA VAL A 124 15.35 -11.81 23.69
C VAL A 124 16.74 -11.16 23.70
N ALA A 125 16.84 -9.83 23.65
CA ALA A 125 18.10 -9.10 23.50
C ALA A 125 19.17 -9.47 24.53
N ASP A 126 18.82 -9.65 25.81
CA ASP A 126 19.79 -9.98 26.87
C ASP A 126 20.16 -11.47 26.89
N ALA A 127 19.23 -12.34 26.50
CA ALA A 127 19.42 -13.79 26.60
C ALA A 127 20.15 -14.36 25.37
N ALA A 128 19.90 -13.80 24.18
CA ALA A 128 20.50 -14.22 22.94
C ALA A 128 20.66 -13.03 21.98
N HIS A 129 21.66 -12.20 22.28
CA HIS A 129 21.97 -10.99 21.52
C HIS A 129 22.01 -11.23 20.00
N GLN A 130 22.72 -12.27 19.54
CA GLN A 130 22.80 -12.62 18.12
C GLN A 130 21.44 -13.00 17.51
N ALA A 131 20.58 -13.69 18.26
CA ALA A 131 19.25 -14.05 17.78
C ALA A 131 18.37 -12.80 17.59
N SER A 132 18.50 -11.82 18.49
CA SER A 132 17.79 -10.54 18.39
C SER A 132 18.20 -9.76 17.13
N LEU A 133 19.50 -9.66 16.84
CA LEU A 133 20.01 -9.03 15.61
C LEU A 133 19.46 -9.72 14.34
N ILE A 134 19.46 -11.05 14.30
CA ILE A 134 18.92 -11.83 13.18
C ILE A 134 17.43 -11.52 13.01
N LEU A 135 16.65 -11.50 14.10
CA LEU A 135 15.23 -11.15 14.08
C LEU A 135 15.01 -9.75 13.48
N PHE A 136 15.75 -8.73 13.89
CA PHE A 136 15.62 -7.37 13.36
C PHE A 136 15.84 -7.28 11.85
N VAL A 137 16.82 -8.02 11.31
CA VAL A 137 17.10 -8.07 9.87
C VAL A 137 16.09 -8.96 9.13
N ALA A 138 15.60 -10.02 9.76
CA ALA A 138 14.63 -10.94 9.16
C ALA A 138 13.25 -10.29 8.95
N VAL A 139 12.85 -9.30 9.75
CA VAL A 139 11.54 -8.63 9.57
C VAL A 139 11.41 -7.97 8.19
N PRO A 140 12.28 -7.02 7.76
CA PRO A 140 12.16 -6.43 6.43
C PRO A 140 12.33 -7.48 5.31
N GLY A 141 13.23 -8.45 5.47
CA GLY A 141 13.41 -9.53 4.50
C GLY A 141 12.16 -10.38 4.30
N SER A 142 11.53 -10.80 5.41
CA SER A 142 10.28 -11.58 5.37
C SER A 142 9.10 -10.75 4.83
N TYR A 143 9.05 -9.45 5.10
CA TYR A 143 8.06 -8.56 4.51
C TYR A 143 8.19 -8.50 2.99
N PHE A 144 9.40 -8.25 2.47
CA PHE A 144 9.61 -8.19 1.02
C PHE A 144 9.27 -9.52 0.35
N LEU A 145 9.71 -10.63 0.94
CA LEU A 145 9.36 -11.97 0.47
C LEU A 145 7.84 -12.17 0.45
N LEU A 146 7.14 -11.84 1.53
CA LEU A 146 5.69 -11.98 1.65
C LEU A 146 4.94 -11.12 0.64
N VAL A 147 5.36 -9.86 0.45
CA VAL A 147 4.74 -8.96 -0.53
C VAL A 147 4.98 -9.46 -1.95
N THR A 148 6.18 -9.93 -2.30
CA THR A 148 6.43 -10.51 -3.63
C THR A 148 5.59 -11.77 -3.87
N LEU A 149 5.54 -12.69 -2.90
CA LEU A 149 4.80 -13.95 -3.03
C LEU A 149 3.27 -13.76 -3.08
N LEU A 150 2.72 -12.82 -2.31
CA LEU A 150 1.27 -12.59 -2.24
C LEU A 150 0.73 -11.66 -3.32
N ARG A 151 1.60 -10.92 -4.04
CA ARG A 151 1.19 -9.95 -5.07
C ARG A 151 1.10 -10.54 -6.49
N ASP A 152 1.66 -11.73 -6.71
CA ASP A 152 1.81 -12.35 -8.04
C ASP A 152 0.67 -13.33 -8.51
N ARG A 153 -0.53 -13.32 -7.92
CA ARG A 153 -1.72 -14.06 -8.44
C ARG A 153 -3.02 -13.35 -8.00
N PRO A 154 -4.10 -13.11 -8.80
CA PRO A 154 -4.39 -13.44 -10.20
C PRO A 154 -5.26 -12.35 -10.92
N ALA A 155 -4.84 -11.09 -11.03
CA ALA A 155 -5.58 -10.13 -11.88
C ALA A 155 -5.49 -10.52 -13.37
N ALA A 156 -4.33 -11.04 -13.78
CA ALA A 156 -4.09 -11.54 -15.14
C ALA A 156 -4.92 -12.78 -15.52
N ALA A 157 -5.39 -13.58 -14.56
CA ALA A 157 -6.28 -14.71 -14.87
C ALA A 157 -7.72 -14.25 -15.16
N ALA A 158 -8.18 -13.19 -14.47
CA ALA A 158 -9.50 -12.60 -14.71
C ALA A 158 -9.58 -11.87 -16.06
N ASP A 159 -8.50 -11.21 -16.48
CA ASP A 159 -8.42 -10.56 -17.79
C ASP A 159 -8.30 -11.58 -18.95
N ALA A 160 -7.66 -12.72 -18.70
CA ALA A 160 -7.57 -13.82 -19.67
C ALA A 160 -8.94 -14.47 -19.95
N ASP A 161 -9.79 -14.61 -18.93
CA ASP A 161 -11.18 -15.09 -19.07
C ASP A 161 -12.07 -14.06 -19.80
N GLN A 162 -11.82 -12.76 -19.59
CA GLN A 162 -12.55 -11.69 -20.26
C GLN A 162 -12.18 -11.58 -21.76
N PHE A 163 -10.92 -11.80 -22.13
CA PHE A 163 -10.47 -11.80 -23.53
C PHE A 163 -10.81 -13.09 -24.29
N SER A 164 -11.00 -14.22 -23.60
CA SER A 164 -11.33 -15.51 -24.22
C SER A 164 -12.84 -15.76 -24.38
N SER A 165 -13.69 -14.81 -23.96
CA SER A 165 -15.13 -14.81 -24.27
C SER A 165 -15.44 -13.77 -25.37
N PRO A 166 -15.19 -14.06 -26.66
CA PRO A 166 -15.63 -13.20 -27.74
C PRO A 166 -17.17 -13.20 -27.78
N GLY A 167 -17.74 -12.03 -27.43
CA GLY A 167 -19.09 -11.57 -27.67
C GLY A 167 -20.10 -12.56 -28.26
N ARG A 168 -20.76 -13.35 -27.39
CA ARG A 168 -22.06 -13.96 -27.72
C ARG A 168 -23.23 -12.95 -27.66
N ASP A 169 -23.02 -11.79 -27.05
CA ASP A 169 -24.08 -10.80 -26.80
C ASP A 169 -24.27 -9.79 -27.94
N GLY A 170 -23.25 -9.56 -28.78
CA GLY A 170 -23.33 -8.63 -29.91
C GLY A 170 -24.12 -9.15 -31.11
N ALA A 171 -24.20 -10.47 -31.29
CA ALA A 171 -24.83 -11.08 -32.46
C ALA A 171 -26.37 -11.14 -32.40
N ARG A 172 -26.98 -11.00 -31.21
CA ARG A 172 -28.45 -10.98 -31.06
C ARG A 172 -29.07 -9.59 -31.23
N ALA A 173 -28.30 -8.52 -31.04
CA ALA A 173 -28.81 -7.15 -31.05
C ALA A 173 -29.01 -6.55 -32.46
N LEU A 174 -28.41 -7.13 -33.50
CA LEU A 174 -28.43 -6.57 -34.86
C LEU A 174 -29.49 -7.17 -35.80
N SER A 175 -30.40 -8.02 -35.30
CA SER A 175 -31.48 -8.65 -36.08
C SER A 175 -32.81 -7.87 -36.02
N GLY A 176 -32.90 -6.78 -35.23
CA GLY A 176 -34.13 -6.04 -34.99
C GLY A 176 -34.29 -4.78 -35.83
N ARG A 177 -34.89 -4.91 -37.03
CA ARG A 177 -35.71 -3.92 -37.78
C ARG A 177 -35.30 -2.43 -37.73
N VAL A 178 -34.81 -1.91 -38.86
CA VAL A 178 -34.80 -0.47 -39.18
C VAL A 178 -36.08 -0.12 -39.97
N PRO A 179 -36.96 0.79 -39.48
CA PRO A 179 -38.01 1.37 -40.30
C PRO A 179 -37.47 2.59 -41.06
N CYS A 180 -37.57 2.59 -42.39
CA CYS A 180 -37.26 3.75 -43.24
C CYS A 180 -38.22 4.91 -42.95
N LEU A 181 -37.72 6.02 -42.40
CA LEU A 181 -38.42 7.30 -42.31
C LEU A 181 -37.88 8.23 -43.40
N ALA A 182 -38.64 8.39 -44.47
CA ALA A 182 -38.47 9.45 -45.46
C ALA A 182 -39.52 10.53 -45.20
N SER A 183 -39.10 11.73 -44.78
CA SER A 183 -39.81 13.02 -44.91
C SER A 183 -38.95 14.14 -44.30
N GLY A 184 -38.21 14.87 -45.13
CA GLY A 184 -37.56 16.13 -44.75
C GLY A 184 -38.41 17.32 -45.23
N PRO A 185 -38.47 18.46 -44.49
CA PRO A 185 -39.32 19.58 -44.85
C PRO A 185 -38.74 20.42 -46.02
N ASP A 186 -39.61 20.74 -46.97
CA ASP A 186 -39.37 21.56 -48.17
C ASP A 186 -39.17 23.04 -47.78
N LEU A 187 -37.94 23.55 -47.87
CA LEU A 187 -37.59 24.94 -47.62
C LEU A 187 -37.57 25.73 -48.94
N ARG A 188 -38.68 26.38 -49.28
CA ARG A 188 -38.70 27.40 -50.35
C ARG A 188 -38.25 28.77 -49.81
N PRO A 189 -37.39 29.52 -50.52
CA PRO A 189 -37.00 30.87 -50.11
C PRO A 189 -38.09 31.92 -50.45
N PRO A 190 -38.17 33.02 -49.69
CA PRO A 190 -39.20 34.04 -49.85
C PRO A 190 -38.91 34.97 -51.05
N ARG A 191 -39.95 35.28 -51.83
CA ARG A 191 -39.91 36.26 -52.94
C ARG A 191 -39.81 37.68 -52.40
N THR A 192 -38.77 38.41 -52.81
CA THR A 192 -38.64 39.86 -52.58
C THR A 192 -39.63 40.63 -53.47
N ARG A 193 -40.50 41.44 -52.85
CA ARG A 193 -41.27 42.49 -53.54
C ARG A 193 -40.49 43.80 -53.48
N THR A 194 -40.13 44.36 -54.62
CA THR A 194 -39.69 45.76 -54.78
C THR A 194 -40.91 46.68 -54.87
N PRO A 195 -40.88 47.86 -54.22
CA PRO A 195 -41.69 48.99 -54.62
C PRO A 195 -40.83 50.21 -54.98
N GLY A 196 -41.21 50.91 -56.06
CA GLY A 196 -40.80 52.29 -56.37
C GLY A 196 -39.69 52.40 -57.39
#